data_AF-X1ISW5-F1
#
_entry.id   AF-X1ISW5-F1
#
_cell.length_a   1.000
_cell.length_b   1.000
_cell.length_c   1.000
_cell.angle_alpha   90.00
_cell.angle_beta   90.00
_cell.angle_gamma   90.00
#
_symmetry.space_group_name_H-M   'P 1'
#
loop_
_entity.id
_entity.type
_entity.pdbx_description
1 polymer ?
#
loop_
_entity_poly.entity_id
_entity_poly.type
_entity_poly.pdbx_seq_one_letter_code
_entity_poly.pdbx_strand_id
1 'polypeptide(L)' 'FLLGGAALVLCDTAARTVMFPTEIPVGVLTALIGGPLFIRLLVRSGR' A
#
# COMPACT_ATOMS: atom_id res chain seq x y z
N PHE A 1 -7.30 -11.30 -8.93
CA PHE A 1 -7.57 -10.07 -9.70
C PHE A 1 -8.48 -9.09 -8.97
N LEU A 2 -9.71 -9.49 -8.59
CA LEU A 2 -10.69 -8.57 -7.96
C LEU A 2 -10.18 -7.90 -6.67
N LEU A 3 -9.55 -8.67 -5.77
CA LEU A 3 -9.05 -8.14 -4.49
C LEU A 3 -7.93 -7.10 -4.69
N GLY A 4 -6.99 -7.39 -5.60
CA GLY A 4 -5.87 -6.49 -5.90
C GLY A 4 -6.31 -5.22 -6.61
N GLY A 5 -7.25 -5.33 -7.56
CA GLY A 5 -7.83 -4.17 -8.24
C GLY A 5 -8.62 -3.28 -7.28
N ALA A 6 -9.46 -3.86 -6.41
CA ALA A 6 -10.20 -3.10 -5.41
C ALA A 6 -9.28 -2.39 -4.41
N ALA A 7 -8.20 -3.05 -3.96
CA ALA A 7 -7.21 -2.45 -3.07
C ALA A 7 -6.46 -1.28 -3.71
N LEU A 8 -6.15 -1.37 -5.01
CA LEU A 8 -5.46 -0.31 -5.75
C LEU A 8 -6.35 0.94 -5.89
N VAL A 9 -7.63 0.77 -6.23
CA VAL A 9 -8.59 1.87 -6.34
C VAL A 9 -8.81 2.56 -4.99
N LEU A 10 -8.89 1.80 -3.90
CA LEU A 10 -8.97 2.35 -2.54
C LEU A 10 -7.72 3.13 -2.16
N CYS A 11 -6.52 2.63 -2.50
CA CYS A 11 -5.29 3.36 -2.23
C CYS A 11 -5.17 4.64 -3.06
N ASP A 12 -5.55 4.64 -4.34
CA ASP A 12 -5.48 5.84 -5.19
C ASP A 12 -6.46 6.92 -4.71
N THR A 13 -7.69 6.53 -4.37
CA THR A 13 -8.68 7.46 -3.80
C THR A 13 -8.21 8.03 -2.47
N ALA A 14 -7.69 7.20 -1.56
CA ALA A 14 -7.13 7.68 -0.30
C ALA A 14 -5.91 8.61 -0.49
N ALA A 15 -5.04 8.31 -1.46
CA ALA A 15 -3.86 9.12 -1.78
C ALA A 15 -4.23 10.55 -2.18
N ARG A 16 -5.32 10.68 -2.93
CA ARG A 16 -5.84 11.96 -3.42
C ARG A 16 -6.62 12.74 -2.37
N THR A 17 -7.22 12.07 -1.38
CA THR A 17 -8.07 12.73 -0.37
C THR A 17 -7.34 13.11 0.91
N VAL A 18 -6.32 12.35 1.33
CA VAL A 18 -5.69 12.52 2.66
C VAL A 18 -4.85 13.80 2.76
N MET A 19 -4.26 14.28 1.67
CA MET A 19 -3.38 15.46 1.69
C MET A 19 -3.70 16.47 0.60
N PHE A 20 -4.98 16.79 0.36
CA PHE A 20 -5.31 17.85 -0.60
C PHE A 20 -4.71 19.21 -0.15
N PRO A 21 -3.97 19.97 -1.00
CA PRO A 21 -3.79 19.86 -2.45
C PRO A 21 -2.51 19.11 -2.92
N THR A 22 -1.74 18.53 -2.01
CA THR A 22 -0.50 17.79 -2.30
C THR A 22 -0.78 16.32 -2.61
N GLU A 23 -0.44 15.87 -3.81
CA GLU A 23 -0.62 14.47 -4.19
C GLU A 23 0.42 13.56 -3.51
N ILE A 24 -0.06 12.61 -2.70
CA ILE A 24 0.81 11.53 -2.18
C ILE A 24 0.89 10.44 -3.25
N PRO A 25 2.08 9.90 -3.57
CA PRO A 25 2.18 8.76 -4.46
C PRO A 25 1.46 7.55 -3.87
N VAL A 26 0.58 6.91 -4.65
CA VAL A 26 -0.13 5.68 -4.22
C VAL A 26 0.85 4.58 -3.75
N GLY A 27 2.07 4.58 -4.32
CA GLY A 27 3.17 3.70 -3.91
C GLY A 27 3.60 3.85 -2.45
N VAL A 28 3.49 5.04 -1.86
CA VAL A 28 3.81 5.28 -0.44
C VAL A 28 2.78 4.60 0.44
N LEU A 29 1.49 4.74 0.12
CA LEU A 29 0.39 4.10 0.85
C LEU A 29 0.46 2.57 0.75
N THR A 30 0.73 2.04 -0.44
CA THR A 30 0.86 0.59 -0.61
C THR A 30 2.14 0.05 0.06
N ALA A 31 3.22 0.82 0.11
CA ALA A 31 4.46 0.44 0.80
C ALA A 31 4.29 0.38 2.34
N LEU A 32 3.40 1.19 2.93
CA LEU A 32 3.09 1.08 4.37
C LEU A 32 2.49 -0.28 4.74
N ILE A 33 1.80 -0.94 3.81
CA ILE A 33 1.22 -2.27 4.00
C ILE A 33 2.22 -3.34 3.53
N GLY A 34 2.81 -3.15 2.35
CA GLY A 34 3.73 -4.09 1.72
C GLY A 34 5.05 -4.24 2.47
N GLY A 35 5.61 -3.17 3.03
CA GLY A 35 6.87 -3.19 3.78
C GLY A 35 6.81 -4.09 5.02
N PRO A 36 5.84 -3.89 5.94
CA PRO A 36 5.67 -4.77 7.09
C PRO A 36 5.35 -6.22 6.72
N LEU A 37 4.53 -6.44 5.68
CA LEU A 37 4.25 -7.79 5.18
C LEU A 37 5.53 -8.44 4.65
N PHE A 38 6.34 -7.72 3.89
CA PHE A 38 7.59 -8.21 3.35
C PHE A 38 8.59 -8.55 4.46
N ILE A 39 8.73 -7.70 5.47
CA ILE A 39 9.56 -7.97 6.65
C ILE A 39 9.07 -9.23 7.38
N ARG A 40 7.75 -9.37 7.60
CA ARG A 40 7.20 -10.59 8.24
C ARG A 40 7.50 -11.85 7.42
N LEU A 41 7.40 -11.78 6.10
CA LEU A 41 7.72 -12.90 5.22
C LEU A 41 9.22 -13.24 5.29
N LEU A 42 10.09 -12.24 5.27
CA LEU A 42 11.54 -12.40 5.39
C LEU A 42 11.92 -13.08 6.72
N VAL A 43 11.37 -12.59 7.83
CA VAL A 43 11.59 -13.18 9.17
C VAL A 43 11.06 -14.62 9.26
N ARG A 44 9.95 -14.93 8.58
CA ARG A 44 9.39 -16.28 8.56
C ARG A 44 10.18 -17.24 7.68
N SER A 45 10.74 -16.76 6.58
CA SER A 45 11.52 -17.57 5.63
C SER A 45 12.98 -17.77 6.05
N GLY A 46 13.50 -16.94 6.96
CA GLY A 46 14.84 -17.08 7.54
C GLY A 46 14.91 -18.06 8.73
N ARG A 47 13.80 -18.73 9.08
CA ARG A 47 13.78 -19.91 9.96
C ARG A 47 13.66 -21.17 9.10
#